data_AF-A0A124IK44-F1
#
_entry.id   AF-A0A124IK44-F1
#
_cell.length_a   1.000
_cell.length_b   1.000
_cell.length_c   1.000
_cell.angle_alpha   90.00
_cell.angle_beta   90.00
_cell.angle_gamma   90.00
#
_symmetry.space_group_name_H-M   'P 1'
#
loop_
_entity.id
_entity.type
_entity.pdbx_description
1 polymer ?
#
loop_
_entity_poly.entity_id
_entity_poly.type
_entity_poly.pdbx_seq_one_letter_code
_entity_poly.pdbx_strand_id
1 'polypeptide(L)'
;MSQQNIHFGITEFKEIAPGVMVPISYQHWEPLVDYFLSLSNRFSIHCWNEEVDSINSIKPYAERFEVKQLDDNLVSAVSDALATSLNRFEKMREQGKHGFKEGMAILEGNINTDFKAELLTHSLDKYGRLQWFYVLLKDNDTTIFSSEHYGTEFVAFGVTEEDIVFIQSVMPKDASFNIYTYS
;
A
#
# COMPACT_ATOMS: atom_id res chain seq x y z
N MET A 1 18.42 21.44 -4.81
CA MET A 1 17.67 20.66 -5.82
C MET A 1 16.20 20.78 -5.46
N SER A 2 15.31 20.97 -6.43
CA SER A 2 13.86 21.04 -6.18
C SER A 2 13.33 19.65 -5.84
N GLN A 3 12.70 19.50 -4.68
CA GLN A 3 12.04 18.27 -4.29
C GLN A 3 10.66 18.18 -4.94
N GLN A 4 10.28 16.99 -5.39
CA GLN A 4 9.02 16.73 -6.09
C GLN A 4 8.24 15.65 -5.38
N ASN A 5 6.91 15.63 -5.58
CA ASN A 5 6.09 14.48 -5.19
C ASN A 5 5.65 13.78 -6.47
N ILE A 6 5.69 12.45 -6.49
CA ILE A 6 5.29 11.67 -7.64
C ILE A 6 4.22 10.67 -7.23
N HIS A 7 3.10 10.69 -7.94
CA HIS A 7 2.07 9.66 -7.87
C HIS A 7 2.24 8.73 -9.08
N PHE A 8 2.30 7.43 -8.84
CA PHE A 8 2.52 6.44 -9.88
C PHE A 8 1.79 5.15 -9.57
N GLY A 9 1.45 4.37 -10.59
CA GLY A 9 0.57 3.22 -10.39
C GLY A 9 0.61 2.22 -11.52
N ILE A 10 0.21 0.99 -11.18
CA ILE A 10 0.13 -0.14 -12.10
C ILE A 10 -1.09 0.03 -13.01
N THR A 11 -0.92 -0.30 -14.28
CA THR A 11 -1.96 -0.17 -15.32
C THR A 11 -2.37 -1.53 -15.90
N GLU A 12 -1.54 -2.55 -15.72
CA GLU A 12 -1.79 -3.92 -16.18
C GLU A 12 -2.28 -4.84 -15.06
N PHE A 13 -3.48 -5.41 -15.26
CA PHE A 13 -4.14 -6.27 -14.28
C PHE A 13 -4.68 -7.55 -14.91
N LYS A 14 -4.81 -8.59 -14.08
CA LYS A 14 -5.51 -9.83 -14.39
C LYS A 14 -6.68 -10.05 -13.43
N GLU A 15 -7.71 -10.73 -13.93
CA GLU A 15 -8.85 -11.13 -13.12
C GLU A 15 -8.59 -12.51 -12.49
N ILE A 16 -8.67 -12.62 -11.15
CA ILE A 16 -8.46 -13.89 -10.42
C ILE A 16 -9.75 -14.53 -9.91
N ALA A 17 -10.84 -13.75 -9.87
CA ALA A 17 -12.19 -14.17 -9.56
C ALA A 17 -13.15 -13.11 -10.13
N PRO A 18 -14.46 -13.40 -10.30
CA PRO A 18 -15.40 -12.46 -10.89
C PRO A 18 -15.40 -11.10 -10.18
N GLY A 19 -14.97 -10.06 -10.89
CA GLY A 19 -14.81 -8.74 -10.32
C GLY A 19 -13.64 -8.63 -9.35
N VAL A 20 -12.54 -9.38 -9.51
CA VAL A 20 -11.34 -9.26 -8.66
C VAL A 20 -10.10 -9.07 -9.52
N MET A 21 -9.57 -7.85 -9.53
CA MET A 21 -8.41 -7.45 -10.32
C MET A 21 -7.18 -7.40 -9.45
N VAL A 22 -6.07 -7.92 -9.95
CA VAL A 22 -4.77 -7.85 -9.29
C VAL A 22 -3.70 -7.52 -10.33
N PRO A 23 -2.60 -6.83 -9.98
CA PRO A 23 -1.47 -6.65 -10.88
C PRO A 23 -1.04 -7.96 -11.54
N ILE A 24 -0.67 -7.91 -12.81
CA ILE A 24 -0.16 -9.10 -13.51
C ILE A 24 1.12 -9.61 -12.82
N SER A 25 1.93 -8.68 -12.33
CA SER A 25 3.23 -8.91 -11.70
C SER A 25 3.50 -7.90 -10.58
N TYR A 26 4.18 -8.37 -9.53
CA TYR A 26 4.74 -7.54 -8.45
C TYR A 26 6.28 -7.51 -8.50
N GLN A 27 6.92 -7.79 -9.64
CA GLN A 27 8.39 -7.79 -9.76
C GLN A 27 9.05 -6.45 -9.42
N HIS A 28 8.32 -5.34 -9.53
CA HIS A 28 8.79 -4.02 -9.14
C HIS A 28 8.83 -3.84 -7.61
N TRP A 29 8.08 -4.64 -6.85
CA TRP A 29 7.90 -4.46 -5.41
C TRP A 29 9.22 -4.49 -4.65
N GLU A 30 9.98 -5.58 -4.78
CA GLU A 30 11.22 -5.77 -4.04
C GLU A 30 12.24 -4.64 -4.29
N PRO A 31 12.64 -4.32 -5.53
CA PRO A 31 13.60 -3.25 -5.77
C PRO A 31 13.07 -1.86 -5.36
N LEU A 32 11.79 -1.57 -5.59
CA LEU A 32 11.19 -0.29 -5.22
C LEU A 32 11.18 -0.11 -3.69
N VAL A 33 10.72 -1.12 -2.97
CA VAL A 33 10.54 -1.05 -1.51
C VAL A 33 11.89 -1.14 -0.80
N ASP A 34 12.83 -1.93 -1.28
CA ASP A 34 14.19 -1.99 -0.71
C ASP A 34 14.88 -0.61 -0.76
N TYR A 35 14.74 0.09 -1.89
CA TYR A 35 15.23 1.45 -2.04
C TYR A 35 14.65 2.40 -0.98
N PHE A 36 13.33 2.45 -0.82
CA PHE A 36 12.72 3.32 0.20
C PHE A 36 12.94 2.85 1.65
N LEU A 37 13.11 1.54 1.88
CA LEU A 37 13.53 0.99 3.17
C LEU A 37 14.95 1.41 3.56
N SER A 38 15.81 1.73 2.58
CA SER A 38 17.15 2.28 2.85
C SER A 38 17.12 3.73 3.33
N LEU A 39 16.05 4.46 2.96
CA LEU A 39 15.83 5.87 3.28
C LEU A 39 14.93 6.08 4.51
N SER A 40 14.35 5.01 5.06
CA SER A 40 13.35 5.05 6.12
C SER A 40 13.85 4.42 7.41
N ASN A 41 13.35 4.89 8.55
CA ASN A 41 13.59 4.32 9.87
C ASN A 41 12.32 3.84 10.58
N ARG A 42 11.13 4.21 10.09
CA ARG A 42 9.84 3.84 10.68
C ARG A 42 8.87 3.37 9.60
N PHE A 43 7.90 2.55 10.01
CA PHE A 43 6.84 2.06 9.14
C PHE A 43 5.46 2.29 9.74
N SER A 44 4.44 2.32 8.88
CA SER A 44 3.05 2.13 9.25
C SER A 44 2.38 1.20 8.23
N ILE A 45 1.83 0.08 8.69
CA ILE A 45 1.11 -0.88 7.86
C ILE A 45 -0.36 -0.82 8.23
N HIS A 46 -1.22 -0.64 7.23
CA HIS A 46 -2.67 -0.64 7.44
C HIS A 46 -3.30 -1.84 6.73
N CYS A 47 -4.13 -2.57 7.47
CA CYS A 47 -4.89 -3.71 6.98
C CYS A 47 -6.36 -3.52 7.32
N TRP A 48 -7.25 -4.14 6.56
CA TRP A 48 -8.62 -4.30 7.02
C TRP A 48 -8.66 -5.18 8.26
N ASN A 49 -9.52 -4.89 9.22
CA ASN A 49 -9.50 -5.55 10.53
C ASN A 49 -9.85 -7.05 10.46
N GLU A 50 -10.49 -7.49 9.38
CA GLU A 50 -10.76 -8.90 9.06
C GLU A 50 -9.57 -9.65 8.45
N GLU A 51 -8.55 -8.94 7.96
CA GLU A 51 -7.35 -9.51 7.33
C GLU A 51 -6.35 -9.98 8.39
N VAL A 52 -6.79 -10.94 9.20
CA VAL A 52 -6.07 -11.42 10.38
C VAL A 52 -4.69 -11.98 10.02
N ASP A 53 -4.55 -12.67 8.88
CA ASP A 53 -3.26 -13.21 8.44
C ASP A 53 -2.27 -12.08 8.12
N SER A 54 -2.69 -11.06 7.36
CA SER A 54 -1.89 -9.87 7.07
C SER A 54 -1.52 -9.10 8.33
N ILE A 55 -2.45 -8.95 9.28
CA ILE A 55 -2.17 -8.30 10.57
C ILE A 55 -1.12 -9.10 11.35
N ASN A 56 -1.28 -10.43 11.43
CA ASN A 56 -0.38 -11.29 12.19
C ASN A 56 1.03 -11.36 11.58
N SER A 57 1.17 -11.16 10.26
CA SER A 57 2.49 -11.07 9.62
C SER A 57 3.33 -9.90 10.16
N ILE A 58 2.71 -8.76 10.44
CA ILE A 58 3.41 -7.53 10.86
C ILE A 58 3.48 -7.37 12.37
N LYS A 59 2.51 -7.94 13.10
CA LYS A 59 2.37 -7.79 14.56
C LYS A 59 3.64 -8.06 15.37
N PRO A 60 4.50 -9.04 15.04
CA PRO A 60 5.76 -9.26 15.75
C PRO A 60 6.74 -8.08 15.69
N TYR A 61 6.63 -7.22 14.68
CA TYR A 61 7.53 -6.10 14.43
C TYR A 61 6.95 -4.75 14.90
N ALA A 62 5.66 -4.70 15.24
CA ALA A 62 4.96 -3.48 15.59
C ALA A 62 5.18 -3.09 17.06
N GLU A 63 5.48 -1.81 17.29
CA GLU A 63 5.55 -1.19 18.62
C GLU A 63 4.17 -0.70 19.08
N ARG A 64 3.31 -0.35 18.12
CA ARG A 64 1.95 0.11 18.34
C ARG A 64 0.98 -0.62 17.41
N PHE A 65 -0.17 -0.97 17.96
CA PHE A 65 -1.30 -1.57 17.25
C PHE A 65 -2.58 -0.86 17.68
N GLU A 66 -3.34 -0.37 16.71
CA GLU A 66 -4.66 0.23 16.93
C GLU A 66 -5.64 -0.23 15.87
N VAL A 67 -6.93 -0.26 16.20
CA VAL A 67 -8.01 -0.48 15.24
C VAL A 67 -8.86 0.78 15.22
N LYS A 68 -8.87 1.48 14.09
CA LYS A 68 -9.76 2.63 13.86
C LYS A 68 -11.01 2.14 13.16
N GLN A 69 -12.17 2.40 13.74
CA GLN A 69 -13.43 2.20 13.02
C GLN A 69 -13.55 3.29 11.96
N LEU A 70 -13.96 2.93 10.76
CA LEU A 70 -14.38 3.93 9.78
C LEU A 70 -15.77 4.39 10.20
N ASP A 71 -15.97 5.71 10.32
CA ASP A 71 -17.28 6.27 10.60
C ASP A 71 -18.13 6.25 9.32
N ASP A 72 -19.41 5.91 9.47
CA ASP A 72 -20.35 5.69 8.36
C ASP A 72 -20.47 6.90 7.38
N ASN A 73 -20.08 8.10 7.83
CA ASN A 73 -20.10 9.33 7.03
C ASN A 73 -18.88 9.51 6.13
N LEU A 74 -17.72 8.95 6.48
CA LEU A 74 -16.52 9.02 5.64
C LEU A 74 -16.62 7.99 4.52
N VAL A 75 -17.14 6.79 4.81
CA VAL A 75 -17.38 5.71 3.84
C VAL A 75 -18.19 6.18 2.63
N SER A 76 -19.21 7.02 2.83
CA SER A 76 -19.98 7.58 1.71
C SER A 76 -19.16 8.57 0.85
N ALA A 77 -18.34 9.40 1.48
CA ALA A 77 -17.47 10.37 0.79
C ALA A 77 -16.30 9.70 0.06
N VAL A 78 -15.70 8.63 0.63
CA VAL A 78 -14.68 7.84 -0.08
C VAL A 78 -15.31 6.96 -1.15
N SER A 79 -16.53 6.45 -0.95
CA SER A 79 -17.28 5.71 -1.97
C SER A 79 -17.51 6.57 -3.20
N ASP A 80 -17.88 7.85 -3.07
CA ASP A 80 -18.06 8.74 -4.21
C ASP A 80 -16.75 9.07 -4.95
N ALA A 81 -15.62 9.18 -4.24
CA ALA A 81 -14.31 9.49 -4.82
C ALA A 81 -13.55 8.25 -5.36
N LEU A 82 -13.78 7.08 -4.78
CA LEU A 82 -13.19 5.77 -5.14
C LEU A 82 -14.23 4.83 -5.77
N ALA A 83 -15.37 5.34 -6.25
CA ALA A 83 -16.49 4.55 -6.76
C ALA A 83 -16.10 3.52 -7.82
N THR A 84 -15.00 3.73 -8.54
CA THR A 84 -14.50 2.78 -9.54
C THR A 84 -13.68 1.64 -8.91
N SER A 85 -13.03 1.89 -7.78
CA SER A 85 -12.10 0.99 -7.10
C SER A 85 -12.76 0.23 -5.94
N LEU A 86 -13.64 0.87 -5.16
CA LEU A 86 -14.31 0.29 -3.98
C LEU A 86 -15.56 -0.54 -4.30
N ASN A 87 -16.38 -0.15 -5.30
CA ASN A 87 -17.56 -0.93 -5.73
C ASN A 87 -17.22 -2.40 -6.05
N ARG A 88 -15.96 -2.63 -6.42
CA ARG A 88 -15.42 -3.93 -6.75
C ARG A 88 -15.13 -4.80 -5.51
N PHE A 89 -14.57 -4.21 -4.46
CA PHE A 89 -14.34 -4.88 -3.18
C PHE A 89 -15.63 -5.06 -2.37
N GLU A 90 -16.57 -4.11 -2.46
CA GLU A 90 -17.90 -4.22 -1.86
C GLU A 90 -18.70 -5.40 -2.40
N LYS A 91 -18.58 -5.70 -3.71
CA LYS A 91 -19.23 -6.86 -4.34
C LYS A 91 -18.66 -8.21 -3.86
N MET A 92 -17.38 -8.26 -3.46
CA MET A 92 -16.78 -9.43 -2.79
C MET A 92 -17.28 -9.56 -1.34
N ARG A 93 -17.58 -8.42 -0.70
CA ARG A 93 -18.05 -8.29 0.68
C ARG A 93 -19.52 -8.72 0.85
N GLU A 94 -20.39 -8.41 -0.12
CA GLU A 94 -21.80 -8.85 -0.11
C GLU A 94 -21.96 -10.38 -0.14
N GLN A 95 -21.01 -11.09 -0.75
CA GLN A 95 -21.05 -12.55 -0.80
C GLN A 95 -20.54 -13.22 0.49
N GLY A 96 -20.05 -12.44 1.47
CA GLY A 96 -19.42 -12.92 2.70
C GLY A 96 -19.80 -12.12 3.95
N LYS A 97 -21.01 -12.37 4.48
CA LYS A 97 -21.47 -12.11 5.87
C LYS A 97 -21.75 -10.65 6.27
N HIS A 98 -23.04 -10.39 6.51
CA HIS A 98 -23.50 -9.40 7.49
C HIS A 98 -22.87 -9.67 8.87
N GLY A 99 -22.04 -8.74 9.38
CA GLY A 99 -21.62 -8.75 10.79
C GLY A 99 -20.23 -8.19 11.13
N PHE A 100 -19.40 -7.84 10.14
CA PHE A 100 -18.09 -7.24 10.43
C PHE A 100 -18.23 -5.71 10.56
N LYS A 101 -17.72 -5.16 11.67
CA LYS A 101 -17.59 -3.70 11.84
C LYS A 101 -16.40 -3.23 11.01
N GLU A 102 -16.65 -2.34 10.05
CA GLU A 102 -15.62 -1.77 9.18
C GLU A 102 -14.56 -1.02 9.99
N GLY A 103 -13.35 -1.58 10.03
CA GLY A 103 -12.26 -0.95 10.74
C GLY A 103 -10.92 -1.24 10.08
N MET A 104 -9.99 -0.31 10.26
CA MET A 104 -8.64 -0.40 9.77
C MET A 104 -7.70 -0.68 10.95
N ALA A 105 -7.02 -1.81 10.89
CA ALA A 105 -5.91 -2.14 11.76
C ALA A 105 -4.68 -1.34 11.31
N ILE A 106 -4.06 -0.61 12.23
CA ILE A 106 -2.86 0.20 11.98
C ILE A 106 -1.75 -0.31 12.89
N LEU A 107 -0.66 -0.76 12.27
CA LEU A 107 0.54 -1.26 12.92
C LEU A 107 1.69 -0.31 12.65
N GLU A 108 2.36 0.18 13.68
CA GLU A 108 3.51 1.09 13.55
C GLU A 108 4.70 0.58 14.33
N GLY A 109 5.90 0.80 13.82
CA GLY A 109 7.13 0.40 14.49
C GLY A 109 8.38 0.97 13.80
N ASN A 110 9.53 0.67 14.40
CA ASN A 110 10.83 0.95 13.80
C ASN A 110 11.19 -0.14 12.78
N ILE A 111 11.84 0.26 11.69
CA ILE A 111 12.33 -0.67 10.68
C ILE A 111 13.57 -1.38 11.22
N ASN A 112 13.52 -2.70 11.28
CA ASN A 112 14.66 -3.56 11.60
C ASN A 112 14.87 -4.62 10.50
N THR A 113 15.96 -5.39 10.58
CA THR A 113 16.31 -6.38 9.56
C THR A 113 15.22 -7.44 9.34
N ASP A 114 14.57 -7.89 10.41
CA ASP A 114 13.54 -8.93 10.31
C ASP A 114 12.26 -8.39 9.65
N PHE A 115 11.86 -7.16 9.99
CA PHE A 115 10.76 -6.47 9.32
C PHE A 115 11.06 -6.23 7.84
N LYS A 116 12.29 -5.82 7.49
CA LYS A 116 12.71 -5.68 6.08
C LYS A 116 12.56 -6.99 5.34
N ALA A 117 13.01 -8.10 5.92
CA ALA A 117 12.87 -9.42 5.31
C ALA A 117 11.38 -9.76 5.10
N GLU A 118 10.52 -9.55 6.10
CA GLU A 118 9.08 -9.78 5.95
C GLU A 118 8.48 -8.97 4.79
N LEU A 119 8.78 -7.67 4.73
CA LEU A 119 8.23 -6.77 3.73
C LEU A 119 8.69 -7.09 2.30
N LEU A 120 9.91 -7.60 2.14
CA LEU A 120 10.49 -7.91 0.84
C LEU A 120 10.16 -9.32 0.36
N THR A 121 10.23 -10.34 1.23
CA THR A 121 10.16 -11.75 0.82
C THR A 121 8.82 -12.41 1.09
N HIS A 122 8.02 -11.88 2.02
CA HIS A 122 6.69 -12.39 2.36
C HIS A 122 5.61 -11.35 2.03
N SER A 123 5.72 -10.71 0.87
CA SER A 123 4.86 -9.59 0.49
C SER A 123 3.51 -9.99 -0.07
N LEU A 124 3.34 -11.23 -0.53
CA LEU A 124 2.13 -11.69 -1.24
C LEU A 124 1.27 -12.66 -0.40
N ASP A 125 -0.04 -12.49 -0.49
CA ASP A 125 -1.04 -13.39 0.10
C ASP A 125 -1.16 -14.68 -0.70
N LYS A 126 -2.00 -15.61 -0.20
CA LYS A 126 -2.27 -16.89 -0.88
C LYS A 126 -2.90 -16.76 -2.28
N TYR A 127 -3.37 -15.57 -2.67
CA TYR A 127 -3.92 -15.26 -3.97
C TYR A 127 -2.93 -14.51 -4.88
N GLY A 128 -1.70 -14.26 -4.40
CA GLY A 128 -0.66 -13.54 -5.12
C GLY A 128 -0.87 -12.02 -5.15
N ARG A 129 -1.64 -11.47 -4.21
CA ARG A 129 -1.84 -10.02 -4.01
C ARG A 129 -0.92 -9.52 -2.93
N LEU A 130 -0.52 -8.25 -2.97
CA LEU A 130 0.14 -7.65 -1.81
C LEU A 130 -0.75 -7.79 -0.56
N GLN A 131 -0.18 -8.21 0.56
CA GLN A 131 -0.94 -8.57 1.77
C GLN A 131 -1.56 -7.37 2.49
N TRP A 132 -1.02 -6.17 2.27
CA TRP A 132 -1.31 -5.00 3.08
C TRP A 132 -1.99 -3.92 2.25
N PHE A 133 -3.03 -3.29 2.81
CA PHE A 133 -3.80 -2.27 2.09
C PHE A 133 -3.00 -0.98 1.93
N TYR A 134 -2.33 -0.53 3.01
CA TYR A 134 -1.30 0.51 2.94
C TYR A 134 0.04 0.03 3.52
N VAL A 135 1.12 0.41 2.85
CA VAL A 135 2.49 0.35 3.37
C VAL A 135 3.09 1.75 3.32
N LEU A 136 3.30 2.36 4.48
CA LEU A 136 3.91 3.68 4.61
C LEU A 136 5.31 3.51 5.18
N LEU A 137 6.29 4.05 4.47
CA LEU A 137 7.68 4.13 4.93
C LEU A 137 8.01 5.58 5.28
N LYS A 138 8.63 5.75 6.46
CA LYS A 138 8.81 7.05 7.08
C LYS A 138 10.27 7.28 7.46
N ASP A 139 10.74 8.51 7.25
CA ASP A 139 11.89 9.04 7.96
C ASP A 139 11.39 9.85 9.16
N ASN A 140 11.59 9.29 10.35
CA ASN A 140 10.98 9.72 11.60
C ASN A 140 9.44 9.73 11.46
N ASP A 141 8.81 10.88 11.67
CA ASP A 141 7.36 11.03 11.55
C ASP A 141 6.90 11.46 10.14
N THR A 142 7.83 11.65 9.21
CA THR A 142 7.52 12.10 7.84
C THR A 142 7.42 10.91 6.90
N THR A 143 6.26 10.70 6.28
CA THR A 143 6.08 9.70 5.22
C THR A 143 6.86 10.13 3.97
N ILE A 144 7.74 9.25 3.50
CA ILE A 144 8.53 9.47 2.27
C ILE A 144 8.07 8.56 1.12
N PHE A 145 7.40 7.44 1.45
CA PHE A 145 6.82 6.53 0.48
C PHE A 145 5.51 5.95 1.00
N SER A 146 4.53 5.83 0.12
CA SER A 146 3.24 5.19 0.33
C SER A 146 3.00 4.20 -0.80
N SER A 147 2.63 2.97 -0.44
CA SER A 147 2.01 1.99 -1.34
C SER A 147 0.57 1.80 -0.88
N GLU A 148 -0.37 1.97 -1.79
CA GLU A 148 -1.81 2.07 -1.52
C GLU A 148 -2.58 1.01 -2.29
N HIS A 149 -3.77 0.67 -1.80
CA HIS A 149 -4.70 -0.25 -2.47
C HIS A 149 -4.07 -1.62 -2.83
N TYR A 150 -3.31 -2.21 -1.90
CA TYR A 150 -2.56 -3.47 -2.14
C TYR A 150 -1.47 -3.33 -3.21
N GLY A 151 -0.80 -2.18 -3.25
CA GLY A 151 0.35 -1.93 -4.13
C GLY A 151 -0.05 -1.74 -5.58
N THR A 152 -1.22 -1.15 -5.83
CA THR A 152 -1.62 -0.74 -7.18
C THR A 152 -1.30 0.72 -7.45
N GLU A 153 -1.26 1.54 -6.40
CA GLU A 153 -0.95 2.97 -6.45
C GLU A 153 0.14 3.30 -5.43
N PHE A 154 0.97 4.29 -5.76
CA PHE A 154 2.13 4.65 -4.99
C PHE A 154 2.32 6.16 -4.98
N VAL A 155 2.82 6.68 -3.87
CA VAL A 155 3.25 8.07 -3.74
C VAL A 155 4.66 8.09 -3.15
N ALA A 156 5.58 8.78 -3.81
CA ALA A 156 6.88 9.11 -3.23
C ALA A 156 6.98 10.63 -3.01
N PHE A 157 7.38 11.02 -1.80
CA PHE A 157 7.37 12.40 -1.33
C PHE A 157 8.79 12.95 -1.26
N GLY A 158 8.95 14.21 -1.67
CA GLY A 158 10.21 14.93 -1.53
C GLY A 158 11.37 14.35 -2.35
N VAL A 159 11.06 13.65 -3.44
CA VAL A 159 12.02 12.91 -4.27
C VAL A 159 12.88 13.83 -5.14
N THR A 160 14.10 13.39 -5.41
CA THR A 160 15.05 14.00 -6.35
C THR A 160 14.85 13.50 -7.77
N GLU A 161 15.54 14.10 -8.75
CA GLU A 161 15.57 13.59 -10.12
C GLU A 161 16.18 12.19 -10.21
N GLU A 162 17.20 11.88 -9.38
CA GLU A 162 17.83 10.56 -9.33
C GLU A 162 16.84 9.49 -8.82
N ASP A 163 16.07 9.83 -7.79
CA ASP A 163 15.03 8.95 -7.24
C ASP A 163 13.95 8.67 -8.29
N ILE A 164 13.52 9.69 -9.04
CA ILE A 164 12.52 9.54 -10.11
C ILE A 164 13.04 8.61 -11.22
N VAL A 165 14.29 8.79 -11.65
CA VAL A 165 14.94 7.91 -12.63
C VAL A 165 15.00 6.47 -12.11
N PHE A 166 15.33 6.28 -10.83
CA PHE A 166 15.31 4.96 -10.21
C PHE A 166 13.91 4.34 -10.23
N ILE A 167 12.88 5.06 -9.77
CA ILE A 167 11.49 4.56 -9.75
C ILE A 167 11.06 4.15 -11.16
N GLN A 168 11.30 5.00 -12.17
CA GLN A 168 10.98 4.70 -13.57
C GLN A 168 11.72 3.47 -14.10
N SER A 169 12.92 3.17 -13.59
CA SER A 169 13.70 2.02 -14.01
C SER A 169 13.20 0.68 -13.46
N VAL A 170 12.53 0.70 -12.30
CA VAL A 170 12.05 -0.53 -11.62
C VAL A 170 10.57 -0.79 -11.83
N MET A 171 9.78 0.25 -12.12
CA MET A 171 8.36 0.11 -12.40
C MET A 171 8.11 -0.51 -13.80
N PRO A 172 6.95 -1.17 -14.01
CA PRO A 172 6.55 -1.60 -15.34
C PRO A 172 6.56 -0.45 -16.35
N LYS A 173 6.88 -0.75 -17.61
CA LYS A 173 7.06 0.28 -18.67
C LYS A 173 5.79 1.07 -18.97
N ASP A 174 4.65 0.46 -18.73
CA ASP A 174 3.30 0.96 -18.92
C ASP A 174 2.73 1.62 -17.65
N ALA A 175 3.48 1.64 -16.54
CA ALA A 175 3.05 2.30 -15.32
C ALA A 175 2.73 3.78 -15.57
N SER A 176 1.70 4.25 -14.89
CA SER A 176 1.30 5.65 -14.93
C SER A 176 2.19 6.48 -14.00
N PHE A 177 2.48 7.72 -14.40
CA PHE A 177 3.30 8.67 -13.62
C PHE A 177 2.71 10.07 -13.70
N ASN A 178 2.50 10.70 -12.54
CA ASN A 178 2.06 12.07 -12.38
C ASN A 178 3.01 12.78 -11.41
N ILE A 179 3.78 13.75 -11.90
CA ILE A 179 4.75 14.50 -11.10
C ILE A 179 4.12 15.83 -10.69
N TYR A 180 4.09 16.09 -9.38
CA TYR A 180 3.62 17.34 -8.79
C TYR A 180 4.81 18.17 -8.30
N THR A 181 4.91 19.39 -8.81
CA THR A 181 5.83 20.42 -8.31
C THR A 181 5.03 21.42 -7.47
N TYR A 182 5.30 21.52 -6.17
CA TYR A 182 4.83 22.66 -5.39
C TYR A 182 5.77 23.84 -5.66
N SER A 183 5.25 24.87 -6.31
CA SER A 183 5.93 26.15 -6.57
C SER A 183 5.86 27.08 -5.37
#